data_AF-A0A955VE03-F1
#
_entry.id   AF-A0A955VE03-F1
#
_cell.length_a   1.000
_cell.length_b   1.000
_cell.length_c   1.000
_cell.angle_alpha   90.00
_cell.angle_beta   90.00
_cell.angle_gamma   90.00
#
_symmetry.space_group_name_H-M   'P 1'
#
loop_
_entity.id
_entity.type
_entity.pdbx_description
1 polymer ?
#
loop_
_entity_poly.entity_id
_entity_poly.type
_entity_poly.pdbx_seq_one_letter_code
_entity_poly.pdbx_strand_id
1 'polypeptide(L)'
;AQLHTFGAPDRDPRMRVISVAHYALLRPTLAPFVTAGTDAAEARWASLRADVDSGALPLAFDHAEMLAMAVRRVRDELDRTPVAFSLVPETFTVAELRGVHEAVVGETYDAGNFRRRFQRMVADGLIEEAPGKRVTGTKPAQVYRFSARGA
;
A
#
# COMPACT_ATOMS: atom_id res chain seq x y z
N ALA A 1 7.02 7.63 5.69
CA ALA A 1 8.35 7.19 6.14
C ALA A 1 9.41 7.66 5.14
N GLN A 2 10.65 7.87 5.58
CA GLN A 2 11.76 8.14 4.65
C GLN A 2 12.08 6.86 3.86
N LEU A 3 12.22 6.98 2.55
CA LEU A 3 12.56 5.87 1.67
C LEU A 3 14.07 5.69 1.56
N HIS A 4 14.73 6.71 1.00
CA HIS A 4 16.16 6.72 0.67
C HIS A 4 16.59 8.15 0.26
N THR A 5 17.90 8.40 0.26
CA THR A 5 18.49 9.65 -0.22
C THR A 5 19.19 9.40 -1.56
N PHE A 6 18.68 9.99 -2.64
CA PHE A 6 19.16 9.83 -4.00
C PHE A 6 20.12 10.98 -4.34
N GLY A 7 21.36 10.63 -4.70
CA GLY A 7 22.44 11.61 -4.88
C GLY A 7 23.38 11.33 -6.05
N ALA A 8 22.95 10.50 -7.02
CA ALA A 8 23.71 10.26 -8.25
C ALA A 8 24.05 11.60 -8.92
N PRO A 9 25.31 11.83 -9.36
CA PRO A 9 25.73 13.14 -9.85
C PRO A 9 24.94 13.69 -11.05
N ASP A 10 24.41 12.78 -11.86
CA ASP A 10 23.74 13.00 -13.15
C ASP A 10 22.20 12.86 -13.08
N ARG A 11 21.62 12.63 -11.89
CA ARG A 11 20.17 12.46 -11.74
C ARG A 11 19.33 13.65 -12.18
N ASP A 12 19.89 14.86 -12.10
CA ASP A 12 19.30 16.08 -12.63
C ASP A 12 20.27 16.69 -13.64
N PRO A 13 19.88 16.85 -14.91
CA PRO A 13 20.77 17.33 -15.96
C PRO A 13 21.16 18.81 -15.81
N ARG A 14 20.50 19.55 -14.92
CA ARG A 14 20.68 21.01 -14.77
C ARG A 14 21.75 21.36 -13.74
N MET A 15 21.81 20.61 -12.64
CA MET A 15 22.71 20.89 -11.52
C MET A 15 22.81 19.69 -10.57
N ARG A 16 23.77 19.72 -9.63
CA ARG A 16 23.84 18.71 -8.58
C ARG A 16 22.65 18.85 -7.62
N VAL A 17 21.78 17.85 -7.60
CA VAL A 17 20.63 17.76 -6.69
C VAL A 17 20.76 16.50 -5.84
N ILE A 18 20.50 16.64 -4.54
CA ILE A 18 20.31 15.50 -3.62
C ILE A 18 18.84 15.51 -3.23
N SER A 19 18.15 14.38 -3.43
CA SER A 19 16.73 14.23 -3.09
C SER A 19 16.56 13.27 -1.91
N VAL A 20 15.83 13.69 -0.89
CA VAL A 20 15.44 12.83 0.24
C VAL A 20 14.01 12.35 0.02
N ALA A 21 13.88 11.17 -0.57
CA ALA A 21 12.58 10.63 -0.95
C ALA A 21 11.82 10.09 0.27
N HIS A 22 10.52 10.33 0.27
CA HIS A 22 9.57 9.82 1.26
C HIS A 22 8.43 9.09 0.56
N TYR A 23 7.83 8.13 1.24
CA TYR A 23 6.59 7.50 0.83
C TYR A 23 5.57 7.52 1.96
N ALA A 24 4.29 7.54 1.58
CA ALA A 24 3.16 7.49 2.49
C ALA A 24 2.14 6.49 1.94
N LEU A 25 1.47 5.81 2.86
CA LEU A 25 0.34 4.93 2.55
C LEU A 25 -0.91 5.57 3.09
N LEU A 26 -1.93 5.62 2.24
CA LEU A 26 -3.19 6.28 2.54
C LEU A 26 -4.31 5.25 2.54
N ARG A 27 -5.15 5.29 3.57
CA ARG A 27 -6.36 4.49 3.59
C ARG A 27 -7.26 4.90 2.42
N PRO A 28 -7.91 3.95 1.72
CA PRO A 28 -8.82 4.26 0.63
C PRO A 28 -9.95 5.22 1.02
N THR A 29 -10.39 5.18 2.28
CA THR A 29 -11.41 6.09 2.82
C THR A 29 -10.98 7.55 2.88
N LEU A 30 -9.67 7.82 2.87
CA LEU A 30 -9.12 9.18 2.88
C LEU A 30 -8.83 9.71 1.47
N ALA A 31 -8.73 8.83 0.46
CA ALA A 31 -8.40 9.22 -0.91
C ALA A 31 -9.35 10.28 -1.52
N PRO A 32 -10.67 10.27 -1.28
CA PRO A 32 -11.58 11.30 -1.77
C PRO A 32 -11.34 12.70 -1.19
N PHE A 33 -10.64 12.80 -0.07
CA PHE A 33 -10.35 14.08 0.60
C PHE A 33 -8.98 14.65 0.22
N VAL A 34 -8.17 13.92 -0.55
CA VAL A 34 -6.89 14.41 -1.05
C VAL A 34 -7.15 15.40 -2.17
N THR A 35 -6.70 16.64 -1.98
CA THR A 35 -6.81 17.72 -2.96
C THR A 35 -5.42 18.12 -3.44
N ALA A 36 -5.29 18.37 -4.74
CA ALA A 36 -4.07 18.89 -5.34
C ALA A 36 -3.66 20.24 -4.71
N GLY A 37 -2.36 20.39 -4.42
CA GLY A 37 -1.77 21.62 -3.88
C GLY A 37 -1.33 22.59 -4.99
N THR A 38 -0.80 23.75 -4.63
CA THR A 38 -0.40 24.80 -5.60
C THR A 38 0.66 24.34 -6.60
N ASP A 39 1.75 23.77 -6.10
CA ASP A 39 2.89 23.24 -6.87
C ASP A 39 2.60 21.85 -7.47
N ALA A 40 1.45 21.27 -7.11
CA ALA A 40 1.00 19.96 -7.55
C ALA A 40 -0.43 20.02 -8.10
N ALA A 41 -0.81 21.13 -8.74
CA ALA A 41 -2.19 21.42 -9.14
C ALA A 41 -2.79 20.36 -10.10
N GLU A 42 -1.94 19.66 -10.85
CA GLU A 42 -2.31 18.59 -11.78
C GLU A 42 -2.15 17.17 -11.19
N ALA A 43 -1.97 17.05 -9.87
CA ALA A 43 -1.82 15.76 -9.21
C ALA A 43 -3.07 14.90 -9.39
N ARG A 44 -2.85 13.64 -9.77
CA ARG A 44 -3.91 12.65 -10.01
C ARG A 44 -3.52 11.28 -9.48
N TRP A 45 -4.52 10.50 -9.11
CA TRP A 45 -4.34 9.08 -8.83
C TRP A 45 -4.07 8.33 -10.15
N ALA A 46 -2.99 7.55 -10.19
CA ALA A 46 -2.61 6.71 -11.32
C ALA A 46 -2.49 5.25 -10.88
N SER A 47 -2.96 4.33 -11.73
CA SER A 47 -2.80 2.90 -11.50
C SER A 47 -1.36 2.47 -11.75
N LEU A 48 -0.82 1.63 -10.87
CA LEU A 48 0.55 1.10 -10.95
C LEU A 48 0.65 -0.27 -11.64
N ARG A 49 -0.49 -0.91 -11.96
CA ARG A 49 -0.60 -2.35 -12.28
C ARG A 49 0.18 -2.84 -13.51
N ALA A 50 0.63 -1.97 -14.42
CA ALA A 50 1.27 -2.40 -15.66
C ALA A 50 2.78 -2.10 -15.74
N ASP A 51 3.27 -1.09 -15.01
CA ASP A 51 4.49 -0.39 -15.45
C ASP A 51 5.55 -0.17 -14.36
N VAL A 52 5.24 -0.44 -13.08
CA VAL A 52 6.21 -0.18 -11.99
C VAL A 52 7.40 -1.13 -12.06
N ASP A 53 7.15 -2.41 -12.33
CA ASP A 53 8.21 -3.43 -12.32
C ASP A 53 9.11 -3.37 -13.56
N SER A 54 8.61 -2.80 -14.66
CA SER A 54 9.42 -2.53 -15.85
C SER A 54 10.30 -1.29 -15.70
N GLY A 55 10.02 -0.42 -14.72
CA GLY A 55 10.68 0.88 -14.58
C GLY A 55 10.43 1.84 -15.73
N ALA A 56 9.52 1.49 -16.66
CA ALA A 56 9.29 2.22 -17.91
C ALA A 56 8.22 3.32 -17.79
N LEU A 57 7.90 3.73 -16.57
CA LEU A 57 6.98 4.83 -16.34
C LEU A 57 7.62 6.15 -16.79
N PRO A 58 6.96 6.96 -17.63
CA PRO A 58 7.48 8.24 -18.11
C PRO A 58 7.39 9.30 -17.01
N LEU A 59 8.20 9.13 -15.96
CA LEU A 59 8.34 10.07 -14.86
C LEU A 59 9.62 10.88 -15.03
N ALA A 60 9.63 12.10 -14.48
CA ALA A 60 10.77 12.98 -14.57
C ALA A 60 12.00 12.39 -13.85
N PHE A 61 13.20 12.70 -14.36
CA PHE A 61 14.48 12.32 -13.73
C PHE A 61 14.57 10.81 -13.44
N ASP A 62 14.97 10.44 -12.23
CA ASP A 62 15.06 9.09 -11.69
C ASP A 62 13.79 8.67 -10.91
N HIS A 63 12.65 9.37 -11.09
CA HIS A 63 11.45 9.12 -10.27
C HIS A 63 10.83 7.73 -10.50
N ALA A 64 11.03 7.12 -11.68
CA ALA A 64 10.60 5.74 -11.93
C ALA A 64 11.35 4.75 -11.02
N GLU A 65 12.65 4.96 -10.79
CA GLU A 65 13.46 4.16 -9.88
C GLU A 65 13.05 4.38 -8.42
N MET A 66 12.78 5.63 -8.03
CA MET A 66 12.28 5.98 -6.70
C MET A 66 10.95 5.27 -6.42
N LEU A 67 10.01 5.30 -7.37
CA LEU A 67 8.71 4.65 -7.24
C LEU A 67 8.85 3.13 -7.15
N ALA A 68 9.67 2.51 -8.01
CA ALA A 68 9.92 1.08 -7.96
C ALA A 68 10.56 0.65 -6.62
N MET A 69 11.47 1.46 -6.06
CA MET A 69 12.03 1.22 -4.73
C MET A 69 10.95 1.32 -3.64
N ALA A 70 10.06 2.32 -3.71
CA ALA A 70 8.97 2.46 -2.74
C ALA A 70 8.03 1.26 -2.77
N VAL A 71 7.64 0.79 -3.96
CA VAL A 71 6.76 -0.38 -4.11
C VAL A 71 7.44 -1.65 -3.61
N ARG A 72 8.72 -1.87 -3.92
CA ARG A 72 9.49 -2.98 -3.36
C ARG A 72 9.53 -2.95 -1.83
N ARG A 73 9.76 -1.78 -1.23
CA ARG A 73 9.73 -1.63 0.23
C ARG A 73 8.37 -2.03 0.83
N VAL A 74 7.28 -1.58 0.23
CA VAL A 74 5.93 -1.91 0.71
C VAL A 74 5.65 -3.41 0.57
N ARG A 75 6.04 -4.04 -0.54
CA ARG A 75 5.93 -5.50 -0.74
C ARG A 75 6.72 -6.27 0.32
N ASP A 76 7.95 -5.83 0.58
CA ASP A 76 8.85 -6.42 1.59
C ASP A 76 8.26 -6.32 3.00
N GLU A 77 7.57 -5.22 3.32
CA GLU A 77 6.96 -4.96 4.63
C GLU A 77 5.60 -5.64 4.80
N LEU A 78 4.92 -6.00 3.72
CA LEU A 78 3.52 -6.44 3.68
C LEU A 78 3.20 -7.64 4.57
N ASP A 79 4.16 -8.56 4.68
CA ASP A 79 4.03 -9.78 5.46
C ASP A 79 4.62 -9.70 6.86
N ARG A 80 5.51 -8.72 7.08
CA ARG A 80 6.32 -8.60 8.29
C ARG A 80 5.85 -7.51 9.24
N THR A 81 5.04 -6.58 8.75
CA THR A 81 4.62 -5.40 9.52
C THR A 81 3.12 -5.14 9.34
N PRO A 82 2.51 -4.30 10.19
CA PRO A 82 1.12 -3.86 10.07
C PRO A 82 0.79 -3.02 8.81
N VAL A 83 1.73 -2.85 7.86
CA VAL A 83 1.62 -1.93 6.73
C VAL A 83 0.36 -2.17 5.88
N ALA A 84 -0.07 -3.42 5.73
CA ALA A 84 -1.28 -3.77 5.00
C ALA A 84 -2.55 -3.14 5.61
N PHE A 85 -2.58 -2.94 6.94
CA PHE A 85 -3.72 -2.35 7.63
C PHE A 85 -3.89 -0.85 7.38
N SER A 86 -2.84 -0.19 6.88
CA SER A 86 -2.89 1.21 6.41
C SER A 86 -3.52 1.34 5.02
N LEU A 87 -3.66 0.23 4.30
CA LEU A 87 -4.18 0.18 2.92
C LEU A 87 -5.63 -0.35 2.84
N VAL A 88 -6.19 -0.79 3.96
CA VAL A 88 -7.60 -1.15 4.11
C VAL A 88 -8.34 -0.09 4.95
N PRO A 89 -9.68 -0.03 4.88
CA PRO A 89 -10.47 0.81 5.79
C PRO A 89 -10.25 0.40 7.26
N GLU A 90 -10.69 1.24 8.21
CA GLU A 90 -10.50 0.98 9.66
C GLU A 90 -11.07 -0.37 10.11
N THR A 91 -12.19 -0.76 9.52
CA THR A 91 -12.71 -2.13 9.59
C THR A 91 -12.69 -2.74 8.21
N PHE A 92 -12.33 -4.02 8.13
CA PHE A 92 -12.15 -4.70 6.85
C PHE A 92 -12.55 -6.17 6.95
N THR A 93 -12.90 -6.76 5.81
CA THR A 93 -13.17 -8.18 5.63
C THR A 93 -11.90 -8.91 5.21
N VAL A 94 -11.90 -10.25 5.35
CA VAL A 94 -10.82 -11.11 4.85
C VAL A 94 -10.56 -10.87 3.36
N ALA A 95 -11.63 -10.66 2.57
CA ALA A 95 -11.54 -10.45 1.13
C ALA A 95 -10.92 -9.10 0.78
N GLU A 96 -11.24 -8.03 1.52
CA GLU A 96 -10.63 -6.71 1.32
C GLU A 96 -9.13 -6.74 1.64
N LEU A 97 -8.73 -7.38 2.75
CA LEU A 97 -7.31 -7.53 3.08
C LEU A 97 -6.57 -8.36 2.02
N ARG A 98 -7.16 -9.46 1.54
CA ARG A 98 -6.59 -10.24 0.45
C ARG A 98 -6.42 -9.41 -0.82
N GLY A 99 -7.43 -8.62 -1.18
CA GLY A 99 -7.39 -7.77 -2.36
C GLY A 99 -6.27 -6.72 -2.31
N VAL A 100 -5.98 -6.17 -1.13
CA VAL A 100 -4.81 -5.31 -0.91
C VAL A 100 -3.51 -6.08 -1.12
N HIS A 101 -3.39 -7.28 -0.55
CA HIS A 101 -2.18 -8.09 -0.74
C HIS A 101 -1.94 -8.43 -2.22
N GLU A 102 -2.99 -8.85 -2.91
CA GLU A 102 -2.95 -9.15 -4.35
C GLU A 102 -2.59 -7.91 -5.17
N ALA A 103 -3.15 -6.74 -4.83
CA ALA A 103 -2.86 -5.50 -5.53
C ALA A 103 -1.43 -5.00 -5.35
N VAL A 104 -0.86 -5.19 -4.14
CA VAL A 104 0.52 -4.78 -3.84
C VAL A 104 1.53 -5.74 -4.46
N VAL A 105 1.29 -7.05 -4.35
CA VAL A 105 2.20 -8.08 -4.88
C VAL A 105 2.11 -8.18 -6.41
N GLY A 106 0.94 -7.93 -6.99
CA GLY A 106 0.70 -8.06 -8.44
C GLY A 106 0.27 -9.46 -8.89
N GLU A 107 0.06 -10.38 -7.94
CA GLU A 107 -0.34 -11.78 -8.18
C GLU A 107 -1.57 -12.14 -7.35
N THR A 108 -2.27 -13.20 -7.75
CA THR A 108 -3.46 -13.69 -7.02
C THR A 108 -3.07 -14.61 -5.88
N TYR A 109 -3.85 -14.57 -4.80
CA TYR A 109 -3.66 -15.44 -3.64
C TYR A 109 -4.73 -16.53 -3.63
N ASP A 110 -4.30 -17.78 -3.38
CA ASP A 110 -5.26 -18.84 -3.08
C ASP A 110 -6.10 -18.47 -1.84
N ALA A 111 -7.42 -18.60 -1.99
CA ALA A 111 -8.37 -18.17 -0.96
C ALA A 111 -8.22 -19.00 0.34
N GLY A 112 -7.94 -20.29 0.21
CA GLY A 112 -7.78 -21.20 1.34
C GLY A 112 -6.50 -20.90 2.13
N ASN A 113 -5.38 -20.74 1.42
CA ASN A 113 -4.09 -20.40 1.98
C ASN A 113 -4.14 -19.03 2.68
N PHE A 114 -4.74 -18.02 2.03
CA PHE A 114 -4.89 -16.70 2.62
C PHE A 114 -5.76 -16.74 3.87
N ARG A 115 -6.85 -17.53 3.86
CA ARG A 115 -7.72 -17.67 5.02
C ARG A 115 -7.03 -18.35 6.21
N ARG A 116 -6.21 -19.37 5.97
CA ARG A 116 -5.37 -19.96 7.04
C ARG A 116 -4.36 -18.95 7.58
N ARG A 117 -3.75 -18.15 6.72
CA ARG A 117 -2.88 -17.04 7.12
C ARG A 117 -3.61 -16.00 7.96
N PHE A 118 -4.81 -15.60 7.54
CA PHE A 118 -5.65 -14.65 8.26
C PHE A 118 -6.02 -15.17 9.66
N GLN A 119 -6.37 -16.44 9.80
CA GLN A 119 -6.67 -17.05 11.10
C GLN A 119 -5.47 -17.02 12.05
N ARG A 120 -4.24 -17.19 11.53
CA ARG A 120 -3.03 -16.99 12.35
C ARG A 120 -2.93 -15.56 12.86
N MET A 121 -3.16 -14.55 12.00
CA MET A 121 -3.17 -13.14 12.45
C MET A 121 -4.19 -12.87 13.56
N VAL A 122 -5.36 -13.53 13.52
CA VAL A 122 -6.35 -13.44 14.61
C VAL A 122 -5.83 -14.12 15.88
N ALA A 123 -5.28 -15.33 15.75
CA ALA A 123 -4.75 -16.10 16.88
C ALA A 123 -3.57 -15.41 17.57
N ASP A 124 -2.71 -14.77 16.78
CA ASP A 124 -1.55 -13.99 17.23
C ASP A 124 -1.96 -12.62 17.82
N GLY A 125 -3.26 -12.28 17.79
CA GLY A 125 -3.78 -11.03 18.35
C GLY A 125 -3.44 -9.78 17.52
N LEU A 126 -2.97 -9.94 16.28
CA LEU A 126 -2.67 -8.81 15.38
C LEU A 126 -3.95 -8.14 14.88
N ILE A 127 -5.02 -8.92 14.71
CA ILE A 127 -6.33 -8.47 14.28
C ILE A 127 -7.42 -9.08 15.16
N GLU A 128 -8.50 -8.34 15.36
CA GLU A 128 -9.63 -8.77 16.17
C GLU A 128 -10.95 -8.54 15.42
N GLU A 129 -11.98 -9.30 15.78
CA GLU A 129 -13.32 -9.07 15.26
C GLU A 129 -13.82 -7.68 15.66
N ALA A 130 -14.40 -6.96 14.70
CA ALA A 130 -15.04 -5.69 14.93
C ALA A 130 -16.57 -5.86 14.89
N PRO A 131 -17.34 -5.03 15.63
CA PRO A 131 -18.79 -5.07 15.55
C PRO A 131 -19.32 -4.82 14.14
N GLY A 132 -20.40 -5.52 13.79
CA GLY A 132 -21.11 -5.35 12.52
C GLY A 132 -20.66 -6.32 11.42
N LYS A 133 -21.21 -6.11 10.22
CA LYS A 133 -20.89 -6.89 9.01
C LYS A 133 -20.85 -5.98 7.79
N ARG A 134 -20.00 -6.31 6.83
CA ARG A 134 -19.92 -5.65 5.52
C ARG A 134 -20.94 -6.29 4.59
N VAL A 135 -21.84 -5.50 4.01
CA VAL A 135 -22.70 -6.01 2.93
C VAL A 135 -21.82 -6.38 1.75
N THR A 136 -22.01 -7.57 1.20
CA THR A 136 -21.32 -8.04 0.01
C THR A 136 -22.34 -8.49 -1.02
N GLY A 137 -21.92 -8.74 -2.26
CA GLY A 137 -22.82 -9.25 -3.31
C GLY A 137 -23.41 -10.65 -3.04
N THR A 138 -23.01 -11.33 -1.97
CA THR A 138 -23.56 -12.64 -1.57
C THR A 138 -24.17 -12.56 -0.17
N LYS A 139 -23.36 -12.79 0.87
CA LYS A 139 -23.78 -12.74 2.27
C LYS A 139 -22.98 -11.66 3.03
N PRO A 140 -23.57 -11.02 4.04
CA PRO A 140 -22.82 -10.11 4.89
C PRO A 140 -21.58 -10.79 5.49
N ALA A 141 -20.42 -10.15 5.33
CA ALA A 141 -19.13 -10.67 5.77
C ALA A 141 -18.76 -10.09 7.14
N GLN A 142 -18.15 -10.92 7.99
CA GLN A 142 -17.57 -10.46 9.25
C GLN A 142 -16.48 -9.42 8.98
N VAL A 143 -16.47 -8.35 9.79
CA VAL A 143 -15.43 -7.34 9.74
C VAL A 143 -14.47 -7.49 10.92
N TYR A 144 -13.25 -7.06 10.69
CA TYR A 144 -12.12 -7.12 11.60
C TYR A 144 -11.45 -5.75 11.63
N ARG A 145 -10.64 -5.52 12.65
CA ARG A 145 -9.77 -4.34 12.74
C ARG A 145 -8.40 -4.75 13.25
N PHE A 146 -7.41 -3.89 13.00
CA PHE A 146 -6.09 -4.03 13.60
C PHE A 146 -6.19 -3.89 15.12
N SER A 147 -5.51 -4.76 15.87
CA SER A 147 -5.46 -4.69 17.34
C SER A 147 -4.12 -4.13 17.80
N ALA A 148 -4.16 -3.08 18.62
CA ALA A 148 -2.97 -2.47 19.21
C ALA A 148 -2.28 -3.38 20.26
N ARG A 149 -2.88 -4.53 20.62
CA ARG A 149 -2.33 -5.50 21.58
C ARG A 149 -1.31 -6.46 20.96
N GLY A 150 -1.25 -6.53 19.63
CA GLY A 150 -0.30 -7.36 18.89
C GLY A 150 0.98 -6.62 18.46
N ALA A 151 1.25 -5.44 19.03
CA ALA A 151 2.43 -4.61 18.76
C ALA A 151 3.43 -4.65 19.92
#